data_AF-A0A699TSV3-F1
#
_entry.id   AF-A0A699TSV3-F1
#
_cell.length_a   1.000
_cell.length_b   1.000
_cell.length_c   1.000
_cell.angle_alpha   90.00
_cell.angle_beta   90.00
_cell.angle_gamma   90.00
#
_symmetry.space_group_name_H-M   'P 1'
#
loop_
_entity.id
_entity.type
_entity.pdbx_description
1 polymer ?
#
loop_
_entity_poly.entity_id
_entity_poly.type
_entity_poly.pdbx_seq_one_letter_code
_entity_poly.pdbx_strand_id
1 'polypeptide(L)'
;CEAKTNKSSIDEPPEVELTDLPPHLEYVFLEGDDKLPFIIARDLSDEEKTALITVLKSYKRAIAWKLFDIKGTNPEFCTHKILIEDDFEPMVQHQRRVNPKIHDVIKKEGGFTVVENEGNELIPTRLVTGWRVCIDYRKLTEATRKDHFPLPFMDQMLEKLAGNEYYCFLDGFLGYF
;
A
#
# COMPACT_ATOMS: atom_id res chain seq x y z
N CYS A 1 -3.54 15.35 -32.44
CA CYS A 1 -3.40 15.18 -30.99
C CYS A 1 -4.73 14.69 -30.45
N GLU A 2 -4.92 13.37 -30.40
CA GLU A 2 -6.07 12.78 -29.72
C GLU A 2 -5.61 12.36 -28.32
N ALA A 3 -6.26 12.91 -27.31
CA ALA A 3 -6.01 12.57 -25.91
C ALA A 3 -6.45 11.11 -25.71
N LYS A 4 -5.48 10.20 -25.58
CA LYS A 4 -5.75 8.84 -25.16
C LYS A 4 -6.09 8.86 -23.68
N THR A 5 -7.35 8.60 -23.37
CA THR A 5 -7.88 8.45 -22.01
C THR A 5 -7.18 7.28 -21.33
N ASN A 6 -6.42 7.57 -20.27
CA ASN A 6 -5.76 6.57 -19.42
C ASN A 6 -6.81 5.56 -18.92
N LYS A 7 -6.62 4.26 -19.22
CA LYS A 7 -7.43 3.20 -18.62
C LYS A 7 -6.97 2.99 -17.18
N SER A 8 -7.78 3.43 -16.23
CA SER A 8 -7.62 3.10 -14.82
C SER A 8 -8.07 1.66 -14.55
N SER A 9 -7.64 1.08 -13.42
CA SER A 9 -8.09 -0.21 -12.83
C SER A 9 -9.60 -0.45 -12.71
N ILE A 10 -10.40 0.53 -13.13
CA ILE A 10 -11.84 0.46 -13.37
C ILE A 10 -12.18 -0.58 -14.47
N ASP A 11 -11.31 -0.80 -15.46
CA ASP A 11 -11.64 -1.67 -16.61
C ASP A 11 -11.54 -3.19 -16.31
N GLU A 12 -10.67 -3.61 -15.39
CA GLU A 12 -10.47 -5.04 -15.10
C GLU A 12 -10.08 -5.25 -13.62
N PRO A 13 -11.03 -5.61 -12.74
CA PRO A 13 -10.78 -5.82 -11.32
C PRO A 13 -9.97 -7.10 -11.08
N PRO A 14 -9.19 -7.19 -9.99
CA PRO A 14 -8.60 -8.46 -9.58
C PRO A 14 -9.69 -9.42 -9.08
N GLU A 15 -9.52 -10.71 -9.32
CA GLU A 15 -10.28 -11.77 -8.64
C GLU A 15 -9.91 -11.69 -7.15
N VAL A 16 -10.77 -11.09 -6.33
CA VAL A 16 -10.55 -11.01 -4.88
C VAL A 16 -11.10 -12.28 -4.26
N GLU A 17 -10.23 -13.11 -3.69
CA GLU A 17 -10.66 -14.23 -2.83
C GLU A 17 -11.30 -13.64 -1.56
N LEU A 18 -12.64 -13.58 -1.55
CA LEU A 18 -13.39 -13.12 -0.38
C LEU A 18 -13.22 -14.13 0.76
N THR A 19 -12.77 -13.65 1.91
CA THR A 19 -12.61 -14.46 3.11
C THR A 19 -13.89 -14.40 3.95
N ASP A 20 -14.11 -15.41 4.78
CA ASP A 20 -15.24 -15.41 5.70
C ASP A 20 -15.13 -14.25 6.69
N LEU A 21 -16.14 -13.38 6.70
CA LEU A 21 -16.20 -12.24 7.61
C LEU A 21 -16.85 -12.60 8.95
N PRO A 22 -16.45 -11.94 10.04
CA PRO A 22 -17.22 -11.93 11.28
C PRO A 22 -18.68 -11.52 11.06
N PRO A 23 -19.64 -11.99 11.88
CA PRO A 23 -21.07 -11.82 11.63
C PRO A 23 -21.58 -10.37 11.65
N HIS A 24 -20.81 -9.45 12.23
CA HIS A 24 -21.10 -8.02 12.32
C HIS A 24 -20.58 -7.22 11.11
N LEU A 25 -19.87 -7.88 10.18
CA LEU A 25 -19.33 -7.26 8.98
C LEU A 25 -19.97 -7.88 7.73
N GLU A 26 -20.07 -7.08 6.68
CA GLU A 26 -20.55 -7.52 5.37
C GLU A 26 -19.75 -6.88 4.24
N TYR A 27 -19.75 -7.54 3.08
CA TYR A 27 -19.16 -7.01 1.86
C TYR A 27 -20.15 -6.13 1.10
N VAL A 28 -19.64 -5.02 0.59
CA VAL A 28 -20.32 -4.15 -0.36
C VAL A 28 -19.42 -3.87 -1.53
N PHE A 29 -19.97 -3.94 -2.74
CA PHE A 29 -19.22 -3.74 -3.97
C PHE A 29 -19.41 -2.31 -4.49
N LEU A 30 -18.31 -1.65 -4.81
CA LEU A 30 -18.37 -0.28 -5.36
C LEU A 30 -18.69 -0.28 -6.86
N GLU A 31 -18.55 -1.41 -7.55
CA GLU A 31 -18.80 -1.53 -8.99
C GLU A 31 -19.33 -2.93 -9.34
N GLY A 32 -20.48 -2.99 -10.02
CA GLY A 32 -21.13 -4.27 -10.32
C GLY A 32 -21.50 -5.06 -9.05
N ASP A 33 -21.67 -6.36 -9.22
CA ASP A 33 -22.08 -7.27 -8.14
C ASP A 33 -20.91 -7.98 -7.46
N ASP A 34 -19.70 -7.88 -8.03
CA ASP A 34 -18.53 -8.67 -7.63
C ASP A 34 -17.19 -7.90 -7.63
N LYS A 35 -17.20 -6.60 -7.93
CA LYS A 35 -15.95 -5.81 -8.10
C LYS A 35 -15.75 -4.80 -6.98
N LEU A 36 -14.48 -4.67 -6.57
CA LEU A 36 -14.02 -3.69 -5.58
C LEU A 36 -14.74 -3.84 -4.23
N PRO A 37 -14.54 -4.98 -3.56
CA PRO A 37 -15.20 -5.27 -2.29
C PRO A 37 -14.71 -4.33 -1.20
N PHE A 38 -15.65 -3.74 -0.48
CA PHE A 38 -15.41 -2.95 0.73
C PHE A 38 -16.11 -3.64 1.89
N ILE A 39 -15.48 -3.63 3.06
CA ILE A 39 -16.04 -4.25 4.26
C ILE A 39 -16.71 -3.15 5.09
N ILE A 40 -17.98 -3.32 5.41
CA ILE A 40 -18.75 -2.39 6.24
C ILE A 40 -19.40 -3.12 7.42
N ALA A 41 -19.85 -2.37 8.42
CA ALA A 41 -20.67 -2.93 9.49
C ALA A 41 -22.06 -3.30 8.96
N ARG A 42 -22.51 -4.49 9.33
CA ARG A 42 -23.81 -5.04 8.89
C ARG A 42 -24.99 -4.25 9.45
N ASP A 43 -24.83 -3.70 10.64
CA ASP A 43 -25.87 -3.03 11.43
C ASP A 43 -26.11 -1.56 11.01
N LEU A 44 -25.44 -1.07 9.96
CA LEU A 44 -25.71 0.26 9.39
C LEU A 44 -27.12 0.34 8.81
N SER A 45 -27.76 1.50 8.92
CA SER A 45 -29.05 1.76 8.27
C SER A 45 -28.90 1.81 6.75
N ASP A 46 -29.98 1.58 6.00
CA ASP A 46 -29.94 1.63 4.54
C ASP A 46 -29.54 3.02 4.02
N GLU A 47 -29.93 4.08 4.73
CA GLU A 47 -29.52 5.45 4.43
C GLU A 47 -28.02 5.66 4.66
N GLU A 48 -27.47 5.17 5.78
CA GLU A 48 -26.04 5.26 6.11
C GLU A 48 -25.18 4.50 5.11
N LYS A 49 -25.60 3.27 4.76
CA LYS A 49 -24.95 2.44 3.74
C LYS A 49 -24.91 3.19 2.41
N THR A 50 -26.04 3.74 1.98
CA THR A 50 -26.12 4.47 0.71
C THR A 50 -25.23 5.70 0.70
N ALA A 51 -25.20 6.46 1.80
CA ALA A 51 -24.34 7.63 1.95
C ALA A 51 -22.85 7.25 1.90
N LEU A 52 -22.44 6.21 2.64
CA LEU A 52 -21.07 5.72 2.67
C LEU A 52 -20.61 5.24 1.29
N ILE A 53 -21.42 4.42 0.61
CA ILE A 53 -21.14 3.93 -0.74
C ILE A 53 -20.98 5.10 -1.71
N THR A 54 -21.82 6.13 -1.60
CA THR A 54 -21.74 7.32 -2.46
C THR A 54 -20.40 8.04 -2.28
N VAL A 55 -19.94 8.22 -1.04
CA VAL A 55 -18.64 8.82 -0.74
C VAL A 55 -17.51 7.96 -1.29
N LEU A 56 -17.52 6.65 -1.03
CA LEU A 56 -16.48 5.73 -1.51
C LEU A 56 -16.40 5.71 -3.04
N LYS A 57 -17.55 5.72 -3.72
CA LYS A 57 -17.61 5.84 -5.19
C LYS A 57 -17.00 7.15 -5.69
N SER A 58 -17.25 8.26 -5.01
CA SER A 58 -16.69 9.57 -5.39
C SER A 58 -15.16 9.64 -5.20
N TYR A 59 -14.62 8.93 -4.21
CA TYR A 59 -13.19 8.88 -3.90
C TYR A 59 -12.50 7.58 -4.33
N LYS A 60 -13.08 6.85 -5.29
CA LYS A 60 -12.54 5.58 -5.79
C LYS A 60 -11.06 5.64 -6.18
N ARG A 61 -10.60 6.79 -6.69
CA ARG A 61 -9.19 7.01 -7.11
C ARG A 61 -8.19 7.12 -5.96
N ALA A 62 -8.66 7.30 -4.73
CA ALA A 62 -7.80 7.34 -3.53
C ALA A 62 -7.55 5.95 -2.93
N ILE A 63 -8.34 4.96 -3.33
CA ILE A 63 -8.26 3.58 -2.83
C ILE A 63 -7.44 2.77 -3.82
N ALA A 64 -6.35 2.15 -3.35
CA ALA A 64 -5.54 1.26 -4.15
C ALA A 64 -6.07 -0.17 -4.05
N TRP A 65 -6.46 -0.75 -5.18
CA TRP A 65 -6.91 -2.14 -5.28
C TRP A 65 -5.83 -3.04 -5.87
N LYS A 66 -5.06 -2.48 -6.79
CA LYS A 66 -3.87 -3.08 -7.38
C LYS A 66 -2.65 -2.22 -7.06
N LEU A 67 -1.48 -2.84 -7.16
CA LEU A 67 -0.20 -2.15 -6.99
C LEU A 67 -0.05 -0.93 -7.92
N PHE A 68 -0.63 -0.98 -9.13
CA PHE A 68 -0.59 0.10 -10.11
C PHE A 68 -1.44 1.32 -9.72
N ASP A 69 -2.42 1.16 -8.83
CA ASP A 69 -3.27 2.28 -8.39
C ASP A 69 -2.54 3.25 -7.46
N ILE A 70 -1.45 2.79 -6.87
CA ILE A 70 -0.65 3.58 -5.94
C ILE A 70 0.12 4.63 -6.73
N LYS A 71 -0.33 5.87 -6.62
CA LYS A 71 0.42 7.01 -7.09
C LYS A 71 1.42 7.39 -6.00
N GLY A 72 2.70 7.16 -6.28
CA GLY A 72 3.77 7.65 -5.41
C GLY A 72 3.67 9.16 -5.20
N THR A 73 4.31 9.64 -4.14
CA THR A 73 4.35 11.07 -3.84
C THR A 73 5.21 11.78 -4.88
N ASN A 74 4.73 12.88 -5.49
CA ASN A 74 5.57 13.66 -6.41
C ASN A 74 6.76 14.27 -5.63
N PRO A 75 8.02 14.00 -6.04
CA PRO A 75 9.22 14.51 -5.38
C PRO A 75 9.27 16.03 -5.20
N GLU A 76 8.55 16.79 -6.03
CA GLU A 76 8.45 18.25 -5.88
C GLU A 76 7.75 18.67 -4.58
N PHE A 77 6.83 17.86 -4.05
CA PHE A 77 6.11 18.17 -2.81
C PHE A 77 6.90 17.80 -1.56
N CYS A 78 7.59 16.67 -1.58
CA CYS A 78 8.33 16.18 -0.43
C CYS A 78 9.52 15.32 -0.87
N THR A 79 10.71 15.72 -0.47
CA THR A 79 11.91 14.86 -0.51
C THR A 79 12.40 14.65 0.91
N HIS A 80 12.40 13.40 1.36
CA HIS A 80 13.02 13.05 2.62
C HIS A 80 14.53 12.93 2.42
N LYS A 81 15.30 13.71 3.18
CA LYS A 81 16.77 13.64 3.19
C LYS A 81 17.21 12.88 4.44
N ILE A 82 17.85 11.74 4.22
CA ILE A 82 18.46 10.97 5.30
C ILE A 82 19.81 11.61 5.61
N LEU A 83 19.94 12.20 6.80
CA LEU A 83 21.19 12.80 7.25
C LEU A 83 22.07 11.71 7.90
N ILE A 84 23.36 11.73 7.56
CA ILE A 84 24.39 10.85 8.10
C ILE A 84 25.33 11.70 8.96
N GLU A 85 25.93 11.12 9.99
CA GLU A 85 26.95 11.82 10.78
C GLU A 85 28.17 12.22 9.93
N ASP A 86 28.72 13.40 10.21
CA ASP A 86 29.72 14.05 9.35
C ASP A 86 31.07 13.29 9.32
N ASP A 87 31.32 12.43 10.31
CA ASP A 87 32.52 11.60 10.47
C ASP A 87 32.35 10.17 9.94
N PHE A 88 31.17 9.82 9.40
CA PHE A 88 30.89 8.45 8.96
C PHE A 88 31.34 8.20 7.51
N GLU A 89 32.19 7.19 7.31
CA GLU A 89 32.64 6.76 5.99
C GLU A 89 31.69 5.73 5.36
N PRO A 90 31.42 5.79 4.03
CA PRO A 90 30.61 4.80 3.34
C PRO A 90 31.16 3.37 3.52
N MET A 91 30.33 2.46 4.01
CA MET A 91 30.70 1.07 4.24
C MET A 91 30.07 0.12 3.21
N VAL A 92 30.86 -0.78 2.65
CA VAL A 92 30.35 -1.89 1.81
C VAL A 92 30.24 -3.16 2.65
N GLN A 93 29.03 -3.68 2.79
CA GLN A 93 28.80 -4.99 3.39
C GLN A 93 28.75 -6.07 2.30
N HIS A 94 29.53 -7.13 2.48
CA HIS A 94 29.50 -8.26 1.56
C HIS A 94 28.15 -8.96 1.63
N GLN A 95 27.58 -9.29 0.46
CA GLN A 95 26.30 -10.01 0.38
C GLN A 95 26.44 -11.38 1.06
N ARG A 96 25.46 -11.74 1.88
CA ARG A 96 25.44 -13.05 2.55
C ARG A 96 25.30 -14.15 1.50
N ARG A 97 25.99 -15.28 1.72
CA ARG A 97 25.79 -16.47 0.89
C ARG A 97 24.37 -16.97 1.07
N VAL A 98 23.62 -17.04 -0.03
CA VAL A 98 22.25 -17.55 -0.09
C VAL A 98 22.22 -18.79 -0.98
N ASN A 99 21.21 -19.65 -0.77
CA ASN A 99 20.98 -20.78 -1.67
C ASN A 99 20.72 -20.26 -3.10
N PRO A 100 21.28 -20.87 -4.16
CA PRO A 100 21.03 -20.49 -5.54
C PRO A 100 19.56 -20.30 -5.90
N LYS A 101 18.64 -21.13 -5.37
CA LYS A 101 17.20 -20.96 -5.61
C LYS A 101 16.64 -19.64 -5.06
N ILE A 102 17.15 -19.20 -3.92
CA ILE A 102 16.76 -17.94 -3.27
C ILE A 102 17.41 -16.75 -3.98
N HIS A 103 18.62 -16.94 -4.51
CA HIS A 103 19.31 -15.90 -5.27
C HIS A 103 18.50 -15.45 -6.52
N ASP A 104 17.89 -16.40 -7.23
CA ASP A 104 17.05 -16.08 -8.38
C ASP A 104 15.77 -15.32 -7.97
N VAL A 105 15.21 -15.62 -6.80
CA VAL A 105 14.09 -14.88 -6.21
C VAL A 105 14.52 -13.47 -5.82
N ILE A 106 15.68 -13.29 -5.17
CA ILE A 106 16.20 -11.97 -4.80
C ILE A 106 16.45 -11.10 -6.02
N LYS A 107 16.98 -11.66 -7.12
CA LYS A 107 17.15 -10.91 -8.38
C LYS A 107 15.82 -10.46 -8.99
N LYS A 108 14.75 -11.23 -8.80
CA LYS A 108 13.41 -10.93 -9.31
C LYS A 108 12.60 -10.01 -8.40
N GLU A 109 12.74 -10.10 -7.08
CA GLU A 109 12.04 -9.23 -6.11
C GLU A 109 12.81 -7.96 -5.75
N GLY A 110 14.14 -7.96 -5.87
CA GLY A 110 14.99 -6.81 -5.56
C GLY A 110 14.86 -5.65 -6.56
N GLY A 111 14.16 -5.86 -7.68
CA GLY A 111 13.67 -4.82 -8.57
C GLY A 111 12.19 -5.03 -8.83
N PHE A 112 11.39 -3.97 -8.84
CA PHE A 112 10.05 -4.05 -9.42
C PHE A 112 10.22 -4.49 -10.87
N THR A 113 9.85 -5.73 -11.22
CA THR A 113 9.87 -6.15 -12.61
C THR A 113 8.77 -5.39 -13.32
N VAL A 114 9.19 -4.44 -14.15
CA VAL A 114 8.29 -3.70 -15.02
C VAL A 114 7.98 -4.62 -16.20
N VAL A 115 6.74 -5.09 -16.27
CA VAL A 115 6.24 -5.94 -17.34
C VAL A 115 5.41 -5.06 -18.28
N GLU A 116 5.71 -5.11 -19.59
CA GLU A 116 4.89 -4.45 -20.60
C GLU A 116 3.60 -5.24 -20.84
N ASN A 117 2.45 -4.61 -20.65
CA ASN A 117 1.15 -5.18 -21.04
C ASN A 117 0.94 -5.06 -22.56
N GLU A 118 -0.10 -5.71 -23.11
CA GLU A 118 -0.53 -5.60 -24.52
C GLU A 118 -0.80 -4.14 -24.97
N GLY A 119 -0.99 -3.23 -24.02
CA GLY A 119 -1.10 -1.78 -24.23
C GLY A 119 0.23 -1.00 -24.21
N ASN A 120 1.39 -1.65 -24.15
CA ASN A 120 2.72 -1.05 -23.91
C ASN A 120 2.83 -0.25 -22.59
N GLU A 121 1.98 -0.58 -21.61
CA GLU A 121 2.02 0.01 -20.28
C GLU A 121 3.01 -0.77 -19.40
N LEU A 122 3.91 -0.04 -18.75
CA LEU A 122 4.95 -0.55 -17.87
C LEU A 122 4.37 -0.86 -16.48
N ILE A 123 3.91 -2.10 -16.27
CA ILE A 123 3.30 -2.54 -15.01
C ILE A 123 4.38 -3.06 -14.06
N PRO A 124 4.69 -2.37 -12.93
CA PRO A 124 5.48 -2.98 -11.88
C PRO A 124 4.71 -4.18 -11.32
N THR A 125 5.18 -5.38 -11.60
CA THR A 125 4.62 -6.63 -11.09
C THR A 125 5.51 -7.15 -9.98
N ARG A 126 4.94 -7.40 -8.79
CA ARG A 126 5.63 -8.15 -7.74
C ARG A 126 5.24 -9.63 -7.87
N LEU A 127 6.23 -10.50 -8.07
CA LEU A 127 5.98 -11.94 -7.99
C LEU A 127 5.73 -12.30 -6.53
N VAL A 128 4.57 -12.90 -6.22
CA VAL A 128 4.29 -13.44 -4.89
C VAL A 128 4.99 -14.79 -4.79
N THR A 129 6.31 -14.77 -4.62
CA THR A 129 6.99 -15.94 -4.11
C THR A 129 6.72 -15.98 -2.61
N GLY A 130 6.51 -17.13 -1.98
CA GLY A 130 6.26 -17.23 -0.53
C GLY A 130 7.41 -16.72 0.37
N TRP A 131 8.36 -15.97 -0.19
CA TRP A 131 9.57 -15.44 0.41
C TRP A 131 9.49 -13.91 0.43
N ARG A 132 9.99 -13.27 1.49
CA ARG A 132 10.14 -11.82 1.55
C ARG A 132 11.60 -11.45 1.64
N VAL A 133 12.04 -10.51 0.82
CA VAL A 133 13.41 -9.97 0.88
C VAL A 133 13.49 -8.94 1.99
N CYS A 134 14.32 -9.18 3.01
CA CYS A 134 14.61 -8.23 4.09
C CYS A 134 16.04 -7.73 3.96
N ILE A 135 16.23 -6.42 3.89
CA ILE A 135 17.54 -5.77 3.85
C ILE A 135 17.95 -5.40 5.28
N ASP A 136 19.18 -5.76 5.65
CA ASP A 136 19.75 -5.49 6.97
C ASP A 136 20.37 -4.09 7.01
N TYR A 137 19.61 -3.11 7.48
CA TYR A 137 20.04 -1.71 7.56
C TYR A 137 20.79 -1.34 8.83
N ARG A 138 21.10 -2.27 9.74
CA ARG A 138 21.64 -1.93 11.08
C ARG A 138 22.83 -0.96 11.04
N LYS A 139 23.81 -1.23 10.17
CA LYS A 139 24.98 -0.35 9.98
C LYS A 139 24.62 1.03 9.45
N LEU A 140 23.67 1.12 8.52
CA LEU A 140 23.18 2.39 8.01
C LEU A 140 22.43 3.14 9.12
N THR A 141 21.55 2.46 9.84
CA THR A 141 20.76 3.02 10.94
C THR A 141 21.62 3.56 12.08
N GLU A 142 22.78 2.97 12.34
CA GLU A 142 23.77 3.47 13.31
C GLU A 142 24.44 4.77 12.82
N ALA A 143 24.65 4.92 11.52
CA ALA A 143 25.28 6.08 10.89
C ALA A 143 24.33 7.28 10.71
N THR A 144 23.03 7.02 10.63
CA THR A 144 22.03 8.05 10.40
C THR A 144 21.69 8.82 11.66
N ARG A 145 21.55 10.15 11.54
CA ARG A 145 21.04 11.02 12.59
C ARG A 145 19.60 10.61 12.95
N LYS A 146 19.31 10.52 14.25
CA LYS A 146 17.97 10.16 14.72
C LYS A 146 17.06 11.39 14.69
N ASP A 147 16.04 11.33 13.84
CA ASP A 147 15.00 12.35 13.85
C ASP A 147 14.09 12.20 15.09
N HIS A 148 13.72 13.32 15.69
CA HIS A 148 12.78 13.33 16.81
C HIS A 148 11.34 13.54 16.32
N PHE A 149 10.75 12.49 15.76
CA PHE A 149 9.34 12.44 15.43
C PHE A 149 8.63 11.43 16.34
N PRO A 150 8.12 11.88 17.51
CA PRO A 150 7.42 10.97 18.40
C PRO A 150 6.14 10.49 17.71
N LEU A 151 6.03 9.18 17.51
CA LEU A 151 4.75 8.58 17.17
C LEU A 151 3.78 8.80 18.34
N PRO A 152 2.52 9.18 18.07
CA PRO A 152 1.54 9.33 19.13
C PRO A 152 1.36 8.00 19.85
N PHE A 153 1.24 8.05 21.17
CA PHE A 153 0.94 6.85 21.95
C PHE A 153 -0.48 6.38 21.66
N MET A 154 -0.68 5.05 21.67
CA MET A 154 -1.99 4.44 21.42
C MET A 154 -3.06 4.99 22.35
N ASP A 155 -2.75 5.17 23.64
CA ASP A 155 -3.70 5.69 24.63
C ASP A 155 -4.19 7.09 24.28
N GLN A 156 -3.30 7.96 23.80
CA GLN A 156 -3.67 9.33 23.37
C GLN A 156 -4.57 9.30 22.13
N MET A 157 -4.36 8.33 21.23
CA MET A 157 -5.26 8.15 20.08
C MET A 157 -6.63 7.64 20.54
N LEU A 158 -6.66 6.68 21.46
CA LEU A 158 -7.91 6.11 21.99
C LEU A 158 -8.73 7.15 22.76
N GLU A 159 -8.09 8.01 23.56
CA GLU A 159 -8.76 9.12 24.24
C GLU A 159 -9.42 10.10 23.26
N LYS A 160 -8.76 10.42 22.14
CA LYS A 160 -9.32 11.28 21.09
C LYS A 160 -10.47 10.62 20.34
N LEU A 161 -10.44 9.30 20.24
CA LEU A 161 -11.45 8.50 19.57
C LEU A 161 -12.67 8.24 20.47
N ALA A 162 -12.52 8.35 21.80
CA ALA A 162 -13.58 8.09 22.76
C ALA A 162 -14.81 8.99 22.52
N GLY A 163 -15.99 8.38 22.56
CA GLY A 163 -17.27 9.08 22.37
C GLY A 163 -17.76 9.18 20.92
N ASN A 164 -16.98 8.72 19.94
CA ASN A 164 -17.47 8.58 18.57
C ASN A 164 -18.27 7.29 18.42
N GLU A 165 -19.36 7.37 17.64
CA GLU A 165 -20.25 6.23 17.37
C GLU A 165 -19.73 5.36 16.21
N TYR A 166 -19.02 5.96 15.26
CA TYR A 166 -18.53 5.29 14.05
C TYR A 166 -17.01 5.39 13.92
N TYR A 167 -16.39 4.31 13.46
CA TYR A 167 -14.96 4.21 13.24
C TYR A 167 -14.67 3.66 11.84
N CYS A 168 -13.60 4.15 11.23
CA CYS A 168 -13.11 3.65 9.94
C CYS A 168 -11.61 3.37 10.07
N PHE A 169 -11.20 2.19 9.61
CA PHE A 169 -9.80 1.81 9.54
C PHE A 169 -9.37 1.78 8.08
N LEU A 170 -8.35 2.58 7.76
CA LEU A 170 -7.71 2.61 6.46
C LEU A 170 -6.25 2.25 6.66
N ASP A 171 -5.76 1.29 5.88
CA ASP A 171 -4.35 0.91 5.88
C ASP A 171 -3.67 1.35 4.59
N GLY A 172 -2.41 1.78 4.72
CA GLY A 172 -1.60 2.20 3.57
C GLY A 172 -1.02 0.98 2.87
N PHE A 173 -1.53 0.64 1.69
CA PHE A 173 -1.15 -0.56 0.93
C PHE A 173 0.37 -0.73 0.75
N LEU A 174 1.11 0.38 0.58
CA LEU A 174 2.57 0.44 0.64
C LEU A 174 3.01 1.73 1.33
N GLY A 175 2.80 1.84 2.65
CA GLY A 175 3.03 3.11 3.39
C GLY A 175 4.41 3.78 3.27
N TYR A 176 5.42 3.12 2.69
CA TYR A 176 6.75 3.69 2.42
C TYR A 176 7.04 4.06 0.96
N PHE A 177 6.24 3.57 -0.01
CA PHE A 177 6.54 3.69 -1.45
C PHE A 177 5.67 4.73 -2.15
#